data_AF-A0A2M7JT33-F1
#
_entry.id   AF-A0A2M7JT33-F1
#
_cell.length_a   1.000
_cell.length_b   1.000
_cell.length_c   1.000
_cell.angle_alpha   90.00
_cell.angle_beta   90.00
_cell.angle_gamma   90.00
#
_symmetry.space_group_name_H-M   'P 1'
#
loop_
_entity.id
_entity.type
_entity.pdbx_description
1 polymer ?
#
loop_
_entity_poly.entity_id
_entity_poly.type
_entity_poly.pdbx_seq_one_letter_code
_entity_poly.pdbx_strand_id
1 'polypeptide(L)'
;MEVITTHINADFDSLASMLAAKKLYPNAVLVFPGSQERSLRDFFIHSTLYAFEVERIKNIDLQEVKRLILVDTRQISRIGKFSEVLSKPDLEIHIYDHHPPSSEDLHGSLEVISEVGATVTLLLDILQKKGIDITSDEATVMMLGIYEDTGNLTFPSTKEEDFRAAGYLFRKGANLNILSNVITKELTAEQIFLLNDLIQSATRYNFHGIDVVIAEASVDRYVGDIAVLVHKLKDMENLDVLLVLVRMEDRIYLIGRSRLEEVNVSEIASEFGGGGHPTAASATVKGMALIEAHDRLIKTLKEMVKPKKVARDAMVYPVKTIEPERTLEEAGEILTRYNLNILTVLQNEKVIGLISKQVVEKAEYHGLKSSLVKEYMTTEFSMVSPDTPFSRVQALIIGQNQSFLPVVEKDRLVGAISLGDLMRILQEEMMKSEKGASVFESQPLYARKKMISKLMKERLPDRIHSLLMEFGKVGDELGYPVYAVGGFVRDLLLRVENFDVDIVVEGDGIRLAEEFEKKFPCRIRTHKKFGTAIILFPDGLKVDVATARWEVYDSPAALPTVESASIKMDLYRRDFTINTLAIQLNPKAFGELIDFFGGVKDTKEKVIR
;
A
#
# COMPACT_ATOMS: atom_id res chain seq x y z
N MET A 1 -31.51 40.43 -14.90
CA MET A 1 -30.15 40.68 -14.40
C MET A 1 -29.21 39.56 -14.80
N GLU A 2 -27.91 39.87 -14.82
CA GLU A 2 -26.84 38.89 -15.02
C GLU A 2 -26.16 38.65 -13.66
N VAL A 3 -25.88 37.41 -13.33
CA VAL A 3 -25.26 37.03 -12.05
C VAL A 3 -24.02 36.20 -12.29
N ILE A 4 -22.92 36.59 -11.68
CA ILE A 4 -21.70 35.77 -11.59
C ILE A 4 -21.71 35.07 -10.23
N THR A 5 -21.56 33.75 -10.24
CA THR A 5 -21.51 32.93 -9.03
C THR A 5 -20.51 31.79 -9.20
N THR A 6 -20.22 31.10 -8.10
CA THR A 6 -19.25 29.99 -7.99
C THR A 6 -19.88 28.82 -7.23
N HIS A 7 -19.08 27.93 -6.63
CA HIS A 7 -19.53 26.88 -5.73
C HIS A 7 -19.77 27.34 -4.29
N ILE A 8 -20.55 26.55 -3.55
CA ILE A 8 -20.66 26.62 -2.10
C ILE A 8 -19.29 26.30 -1.47
N ASN A 9 -19.00 26.91 -0.33
CA ASN A 9 -17.67 26.86 0.29
C ASN A 9 -16.60 27.45 -0.63
N ALA A 10 -16.85 28.65 -1.16
CA ALA A 10 -15.95 29.36 -2.08
C ALA A 10 -14.57 29.64 -1.46
N ASP A 11 -13.53 29.40 -2.22
CA ASP A 11 -12.11 29.60 -1.93
C ASP A 11 -11.53 30.82 -2.71
N PHE A 12 -10.20 30.98 -2.74
CA PHE A 12 -9.58 32.07 -3.47
C PHE A 12 -9.68 31.92 -4.99
N ASP A 13 -9.66 30.71 -5.57
CA ASP A 13 -9.83 30.58 -7.03
C ASP A 13 -11.25 30.96 -7.44
N SER A 14 -12.24 30.55 -6.66
CA SER A 14 -13.62 31.02 -6.77
C SER A 14 -13.72 32.55 -6.77
N LEU A 15 -13.15 33.24 -5.77
CA LEU A 15 -13.18 34.71 -5.71
C LEU A 15 -12.42 35.33 -6.89
N ALA A 16 -11.22 34.84 -7.17
CA ALA A 16 -10.35 35.32 -8.25
C ALA A 16 -11.04 35.23 -9.61
N SER A 17 -11.68 34.09 -9.87
CA SER A 17 -12.43 33.81 -11.08
C SER A 17 -13.70 34.66 -11.17
N MET A 18 -14.40 34.89 -10.06
CA MET A 18 -15.55 35.80 -10.04
C MET A 18 -15.12 37.23 -10.44
N LEU A 19 -13.98 37.70 -9.93
CA LEU A 19 -13.43 39.02 -10.30
C LEU A 19 -13.02 39.07 -11.77
N ALA A 20 -12.34 38.04 -12.28
CA ALA A 20 -11.95 37.99 -13.67
C ALA A 20 -13.17 37.95 -14.60
N ALA A 21 -14.21 37.20 -14.24
CA ALA A 21 -15.49 37.20 -14.95
C ALA A 21 -16.20 38.55 -14.89
N LYS A 22 -16.15 39.28 -13.77
CA LYS A 22 -16.73 40.64 -13.67
C LYS A 22 -16.11 41.62 -14.68
N LYS A 23 -14.85 41.43 -15.06
CA LYS A 23 -14.20 42.20 -16.13
C LYS A 23 -14.77 41.85 -17.52
N LEU A 24 -15.16 40.60 -17.74
CA LEU A 24 -15.84 40.15 -18.97
C LEU A 24 -17.31 40.56 -19.02
N TYR A 25 -17.97 40.64 -17.86
CA TYR A 25 -19.39 40.98 -17.69
C TYR A 25 -19.54 42.18 -16.74
N PRO A 26 -19.22 43.43 -17.16
CA PRO A 26 -19.19 44.59 -16.27
C PRO A 26 -20.52 44.89 -15.57
N ASN A 27 -21.65 44.50 -16.17
CA ASN A 27 -22.99 44.74 -15.63
C ASN A 27 -23.50 43.61 -14.72
N ALA A 28 -22.79 42.47 -14.62
CA ALA A 28 -23.23 41.33 -13.83
C ALA A 28 -22.98 41.54 -12.33
N VAL A 29 -23.86 41.04 -11.48
CA VAL A 29 -23.75 41.12 -10.02
C VAL A 29 -22.97 39.92 -9.49
N LEU A 30 -21.99 40.15 -8.61
CA LEU A 30 -21.24 39.09 -7.94
C LEU A 30 -22.04 38.55 -6.76
N VAL A 31 -22.23 37.23 -6.69
CA VAL A 31 -22.98 36.60 -5.59
C VAL A 31 -22.38 35.25 -5.21
N PHE A 32 -22.04 35.05 -3.94
CA PHE A 32 -21.70 33.73 -3.44
C PHE A 32 -22.96 32.87 -3.23
N PRO A 33 -22.97 31.59 -3.63
CA PRO A 33 -24.14 30.72 -3.49
C PRO A 33 -24.35 30.22 -2.05
N GLY A 34 -23.35 30.39 -1.17
CA GLY A 34 -23.33 29.86 0.18
C GLY A 34 -22.18 30.42 1.02
N SER A 35 -21.68 29.60 1.95
CA SER A 35 -20.52 29.94 2.80
C SER A 35 -19.23 30.03 1.99
N GLN A 36 -18.23 30.71 2.54
CA GLN A 36 -16.85 30.78 2.05
C GLN A 36 -15.95 29.91 2.93
N GLU A 37 -14.80 29.49 2.41
CA GLU A 37 -13.72 28.88 3.19
C GLU A 37 -13.23 29.80 4.31
N ARG A 38 -12.65 29.22 5.37
CA ARG A 38 -12.15 30.01 6.52
C ARG A 38 -11.04 30.99 6.09
N SER A 39 -10.12 30.55 5.24
CA SER A 39 -9.02 31.37 4.72
C SER A 39 -9.54 32.62 4.01
N LEU A 40 -10.55 32.45 3.15
CA LEU A 40 -11.17 33.55 2.44
C LEU A 40 -11.95 34.49 3.37
N ARG A 41 -12.67 33.96 4.38
CA ARG A 41 -13.34 34.80 5.40
C ARG A 41 -12.34 35.62 6.21
N ASP A 42 -11.26 35.00 6.66
CA ASP A 42 -10.21 35.67 7.44
C ASP A 42 -9.55 36.77 6.59
N PHE A 43 -9.33 36.53 5.30
CA PHE A 43 -8.84 37.54 4.37
C PHE A 43 -9.75 38.77 4.27
N PHE A 44 -11.06 38.60 4.17
CA PHE A 44 -12.00 39.73 4.16
C PHE A 44 -12.01 40.53 5.46
N ILE A 45 -11.84 39.87 6.61
CA ILE A 45 -11.79 40.54 7.92
C ILE A 45 -10.55 41.43 8.04
N HIS A 46 -9.41 40.95 7.55
CA HIS A 46 -8.12 41.63 7.70
C HIS A 46 -7.79 42.58 6.55
N SER A 47 -8.52 42.49 5.43
CA SER A 47 -8.17 43.20 4.19
C SER A 47 -9.35 43.95 3.62
N THR A 48 -9.91 44.91 4.38
CA THR A 48 -11.04 45.76 3.96
C THR A 48 -10.77 46.56 2.67
N LEU A 49 -9.50 46.69 2.25
CA LEU A 49 -9.10 47.27 0.96
C LEU A 49 -9.58 46.44 -0.25
N TYR A 50 -9.83 45.14 -0.09
CA TYR A 50 -10.29 44.23 -1.15
C TYR A 50 -11.79 43.89 -1.01
N ALA A 51 -12.56 44.77 -0.38
CA ALA A 51 -14.02 44.61 -0.27
C ALA A 51 -14.68 44.89 -1.63
N PHE A 52 -14.67 43.89 -2.51
CA PHE A 52 -15.46 43.92 -3.74
C PHE A 52 -16.95 43.92 -3.39
N GLU A 53 -17.76 44.62 -4.19
CA GLU A 53 -19.22 44.68 -4.05
C GLU A 53 -19.85 43.32 -4.39
N VAL A 54 -19.79 42.38 -3.44
CA VAL A 54 -20.48 41.09 -3.52
C VAL A 54 -21.82 41.21 -2.82
N GLU A 55 -22.89 41.00 -3.58
CA GLU A 55 -24.25 41.04 -3.05
C GLU A 55 -24.59 39.77 -2.27
N ARG A 56 -25.45 39.92 -1.27
CA ARG A 56 -25.95 38.76 -0.52
C ARG A 56 -27.02 38.08 -1.35
N ILE A 57 -26.96 36.76 -1.45
CA ILE A 57 -27.95 35.97 -2.22
C ILE A 57 -29.42 36.26 -1.85
N LYS A 58 -29.69 36.60 -0.58
CA LYS A 58 -31.03 36.97 -0.11
C LYS A 58 -31.58 38.28 -0.71
N ASN A 59 -30.71 39.12 -1.26
CA ASN A 59 -31.06 40.38 -1.92
C ASN A 59 -31.31 40.19 -3.43
N ILE A 60 -31.06 38.99 -3.96
CA ILE A 60 -31.19 38.68 -5.38
C ILE A 60 -32.58 38.11 -5.64
N ASP A 61 -33.32 38.74 -6.54
CA ASP A 61 -34.53 38.15 -7.09
C ASP A 61 -34.16 37.14 -8.19
N LEU A 62 -34.26 35.85 -7.85
CA LEU A 62 -33.98 34.73 -8.76
C LEU A 62 -34.88 34.76 -10.01
N GLN A 63 -36.07 35.37 -9.95
CA GLN A 63 -36.96 35.50 -11.10
C GLN A 63 -36.45 36.52 -12.12
N GLU A 64 -35.64 37.49 -11.70
CA GLU A 64 -35.06 38.46 -12.62
C GLU A 64 -33.77 37.97 -13.30
N VAL A 65 -33.17 36.87 -12.83
CA VAL A 65 -31.93 36.32 -13.42
C VAL A 65 -32.20 35.83 -14.84
N LYS A 66 -31.50 36.43 -15.82
CA LYS A 66 -31.57 36.10 -17.26
C LYS A 66 -30.31 35.41 -17.76
N ARG A 67 -29.17 35.67 -17.12
CA ARG A 67 -27.90 35.02 -17.42
C ARG A 67 -27.20 34.64 -16.12
N LEU A 68 -26.78 33.39 -16.03
CA LEU A 68 -25.98 32.85 -14.94
C LEU A 68 -24.57 32.56 -15.48
N ILE A 69 -23.58 33.25 -14.94
CA ILE A 69 -22.17 33.04 -15.26
C ILE A 69 -21.57 32.25 -14.11
N LEU A 70 -21.30 30.98 -14.37
CA LEU A 70 -20.66 30.06 -13.44
C LEU A 70 -19.15 30.11 -13.66
N VAL A 71 -18.43 30.34 -12.57
CA VAL A 71 -16.99 30.19 -12.52
C VAL A 71 -16.62 29.12 -11.52
N ASP A 72 -15.55 28.39 -11.80
CA ASP A 72 -14.91 27.44 -10.88
C ASP A 72 -15.82 26.28 -10.45
N THR A 73 -16.92 26.10 -11.18
CA THR A 73 -17.78 24.95 -11.06
C THR A 73 -18.70 24.87 -12.26
N ARG A 74 -19.04 23.63 -12.62
CA ARG A 74 -20.18 23.32 -13.48
C ARG A 74 -21.15 22.34 -12.84
N GLN A 75 -20.99 21.98 -11.58
CA GLN A 75 -21.82 20.96 -10.93
C GLN A 75 -23.09 21.56 -10.30
N ILE A 76 -24.25 20.98 -10.61
CA ILE A 76 -25.56 21.45 -10.11
C ILE A 76 -25.59 21.52 -8.58
N SER A 77 -25.05 20.51 -7.91
CA SER A 77 -25.04 20.38 -6.45
C SER A 77 -24.25 21.49 -5.76
N ARG A 78 -23.31 22.13 -6.48
CA ARG A 78 -22.38 23.10 -5.92
C ARG A 78 -22.88 24.55 -6.00
N ILE A 79 -23.91 24.87 -6.78
CA ILE A 79 -24.36 26.27 -6.98
C ILE A 79 -25.46 26.75 -6.01
N GLY A 80 -25.79 25.95 -4.98
CA GLY A 80 -26.74 26.34 -3.93
C GLY A 80 -28.12 26.73 -4.48
N LYS A 81 -28.68 27.86 -4.01
CA LYS A 81 -30.02 28.32 -4.43
C LYS A 81 -30.12 28.68 -5.92
N PHE A 82 -29.00 28.90 -6.61
CA PHE A 82 -29.04 29.14 -8.06
C PHE A 82 -29.46 27.90 -8.86
N SER A 83 -29.46 26.70 -8.25
CA SER A 83 -30.08 25.53 -8.86
C SER A 83 -31.57 25.73 -9.18
N GLU A 84 -32.27 26.59 -8.43
CA GLU A 84 -33.70 26.91 -8.62
C GLU A 84 -33.97 27.67 -9.93
N VAL A 85 -32.98 28.40 -10.49
CA VAL A 85 -33.17 29.14 -11.73
C VAL A 85 -32.97 28.28 -12.99
N LEU A 86 -32.37 27.10 -12.85
CA LEU A 86 -32.01 26.24 -13.98
C LEU A 86 -33.21 25.76 -14.81
N SER A 87 -34.41 25.72 -14.23
CA SER A 87 -35.64 25.32 -14.93
C SER A 87 -36.23 26.42 -15.82
N LYS A 88 -35.65 27.62 -15.84
CA LYS A 88 -36.19 28.76 -16.60
C LYS A 88 -35.81 28.63 -18.09
N PRO A 89 -36.78 28.67 -19.01
CA PRO A 89 -36.54 28.44 -20.43
C PRO A 89 -35.68 29.52 -21.10
N ASP A 90 -35.73 30.75 -20.59
CA ASP A 90 -34.98 31.90 -21.13
C ASP A 90 -33.65 32.16 -20.39
N LEU A 91 -33.20 31.22 -19.55
CA LEU A 91 -31.94 31.37 -18.82
C LEU A 91 -30.77 31.03 -19.74
N GLU A 92 -29.85 31.99 -19.88
CA GLU A 92 -28.56 31.76 -20.51
C GLU A 92 -27.52 31.35 -19.47
N ILE A 93 -26.72 30.31 -19.73
CA ILE A 93 -25.70 29.83 -18.80
C ILE A 93 -24.34 29.89 -19.48
N HIS A 94 -23.39 30.62 -18.87
CA HIS A 94 -21.99 30.66 -19.28
C HIS A 94 -21.15 29.97 -18.22
N ILE A 95 -20.22 29.11 -18.64
CA ILE A 95 -19.44 28.27 -17.74
C ILE A 95 -17.95 28.46 -18.02
N TYR A 96 -17.18 28.72 -16.96
CA TYR A 96 -15.72 28.76 -16.95
C TYR A 96 -15.24 27.84 -15.83
N ASP A 97 -14.58 26.74 -16.18
CA ASP A 97 -14.20 25.72 -15.19
C ASP A 97 -12.96 24.95 -15.64
N HIS A 98 -12.15 24.47 -14.68
CA HIS A 98 -10.99 23.63 -14.93
C HIS A 98 -11.14 22.19 -14.42
N HIS A 99 -12.21 21.90 -13.67
CA HIS A 99 -12.42 20.60 -13.04
C HIS A 99 -12.68 19.48 -14.06
N PRO A 100 -12.27 18.22 -13.76
CA PRO A 100 -12.64 17.04 -14.54
C PRO A 100 -14.16 16.88 -14.68
N PRO A 101 -14.63 16.21 -15.75
CA PRO A 101 -16.06 16.03 -15.98
C PRO A 101 -16.73 15.18 -14.90
N SER A 102 -17.97 15.53 -14.55
CA SER A 102 -18.82 14.83 -13.57
C SER A 102 -20.20 14.54 -14.15
N SER A 103 -20.91 13.56 -13.56
CA SER A 103 -22.31 13.26 -13.92
C SER A 103 -23.29 14.36 -13.54
N GLU A 104 -22.88 15.30 -12.69
CA GLU A 104 -23.68 16.45 -12.24
C GLU A 104 -23.41 17.73 -13.04
N ASP A 105 -22.65 17.63 -14.13
CA ASP A 105 -22.25 18.79 -14.92
C ASP A 105 -23.45 19.43 -15.64
N LEU A 106 -23.52 20.75 -15.51
CA LEU A 106 -24.37 21.63 -16.28
C LEU A 106 -23.78 21.86 -17.67
N HIS A 107 -24.68 22.07 -18.62
CA HIS A 107 -24.35 22.54 -19.95
C HIS A 107 -24.90 23.93 -20.20
N GLY A 108 -24.07 24.78 -20.80
CA GLY A 108 -24.35 26.19 -21.04
C GLY A 108 -24.42 26.56 -22.50
N SER A 109 -24.88 27.78 -22.78
CA SER A 109 -24.78 28.38 -24.13
C SER A 109 -23.34 28.76 -24.47
N LEU A 110 -22.49 28.95 -23.45
CA LEU A 110 -21.05 29.14 -23.56
C LEU A 110 -20.36 28.28 -22.53
N GLU A 111 -19.41 27.46 -22.96
CA GLU A 111 -18.59 26.64 -22.09
C GLU A 111 -17.12 26.85 -22.46
N VAL A 112 -16.32 27.29 -21.49
CA VAL A 112 -14.87 27.42 -21.65
C VAL A 112 -14.21 26.60 -20.55
N ILE A 113 -13.85 25.37 -20.92
CA ILE A 113 -13.30 24.36 -20.02
C ILE A 113 -11.90 23.99 -20.48
N SER A 114 -10.93 24.01 -19.56
CA SER A 114 -9.55 23.61 -19.86
C SER A 114 -8.89 22.98 -18.65
N GLU A 115 -8.06 21.97 -18.87
CA GLU A 115 -7.29 21.31 -17.81
C GLU A 115 -6.07 22.17 -17.42
N VAL A 116 -6.32 23.26 -16.69
CA VAL A 116 -5.31 24.14 -16.08
C VAL A 116 -5.32 24.01 -14.56
N GLY A 117 -4.31 24.55 -13.88
CA GLY A 117 -4.17 24.46 -12.43
C GLY A 117 -5.24 25.22 -11.64
N ALA A 118 -5.76 26.32 -12.19
CA ALA A 118 -6.84 27.14 -11.59
C ALA A 118 -7.76 27.73 -12.67
N THR A 119 -9.04 27.90 -12.37
CA THR A 119 -10.03 28.54 -13.24
C THR A 119 -9.65 29.97 -13.61
N VAL A 120 -9.07 30.75 -12.68
CA VAL A 120 -8.66 32.14 -12.98
C VAL A 120 -7.58 32.21 -14.06
N THR A 121 -6.73 31.19 -14.19
CA THR A 121 -5.72 31.09 -15.25
C THR A 121 -6.36 31.17 -16.63
N LEU A 122 -7.46 30.44 -16.82
CA LEU A 122 -8.22 30.42 -18.07
C LEU A 122 -8.86 31.78 -18.35
N LEU A 123 -9.48 32.40 -17.35
CA LEU A 123 -10.10 33.72 -17.49
C LEU A 123 -9.05 34.80 -17.81
N LEU A 124 -7.85 34.73 -17.22
CA LEU A 124 -6.75 35.65 -17.50
C LEU A 124 -6.26 35.58 -18.95
N ASP A 125 -6.20 34.40 -19.54
CA ASP A 125 -5.88 34.25 -20.96
C ASP A 125 -6.94 34.96 -21.84
N ILE A 126 -8.22 34.83 -21.51
CA ILE A 126 -9.32 35.52 -22.21
C ILE A 126 -9.22 37.03 -22.06
N LEU A 127 -8.96 37.54 -20.85
CA LEU A 127 -8.81 38.98 -20.58
C LEU A 127 -7.64 39.56 -21.38
N GLN A 128 -6.49 38.87 -21.39
CA GLN A 128 -5.32 39.28 -22.16
C GLN A 128 -5.59 39.31 -23.66
N LYS A 129 -6.21 38.26 -24.22
CA LYS A 129 -6.58 38.20 -25.64
C LYS A 129 -7.56 39.31 -26.06
N LYS A 130 -8.43 39.75 -25.14
CA LYS A 130 -9.36 40.87 -25.35
C LYS A 130 -8.77 42.24 -25.06
N GLY A 131 -7.53 42.32 -24.57
CA GLY A 131 -6.88 43.58 -24.18
C GLY A 131 -7.56 44.27 -22.99
N ILE A 132 -8.23 43.52 -22.11
CA ILE A 132 -8.87 44.06 -20.91
C ILE A 132 -7.84 44.15 -19.80
N ASP A 133 -7.67 45.34 -19.22
CA ASP A 133 -6.67 45.59 -18.20
C ASP A 133 -7.17 45.27 -16.77
N ILE A 134 -6.23 44.97 -15.88
CA ILE A 134 -6.47 44.70 -14.46
C ILE A 134 -5.60 45.61 -13.58
N THR A 135 -6.14 45.96 -12.42
CA THR A 135 -5.43 46.72 -11.39
C THR A 135 -4.46 45.84 -10.60
N SER A 136 -3.55 46.43 -9.84
CA SER A 136 -2.65 45.69 -8.93
C SER A 136 -3.40 44.91 -7.85
N ASP A 137 -4.54 45.45 -7.40
CA ASP A 137 -5.36 44.82 -6.38
C ASP A 137 -6.11 43.60 -6.93
N GLU A 138 -6.72 43.74 -8.10
CA GLU A 138 -7.28 42.61 -8.86
C GLU A 138 -6.19 41.56 -9.14
N ALA A 139 -5.00 41.99 -9.55
CA ALA A 139 -3.89 41.09 -9.83
C ALA A 139 -3.43 40.31 -8.58
N THR A 140 -3.46 40.93 -7.41
CA THR A 140 -3.12 40.28 -6.13
C THR A 140 -4.11 39.18 -5.79
N VAL A 141 -5.42 39.45 -5.90
CA VAL A 141 -6.46 38.46 -5.60
C VAL A 141 -6.49 37.33 -6.62
N MET A 142 -6.29 37.65 -7.91
CA MET A 142 -6.15 36.62 -8.94
C MET A 142 -4.92 35.74 -8.71
N MET A 143 -3.83 36.29 -8.17
CA MET A 143 -2.62 35.52 -7.88
C MET A 143 -2.80 34.58 -6.67
N LEU A 144 -3.60 35.00 -5.68
CA LEU A 144 -4.02 34.14 -4.57
C LEU A 144 -4.79 32.91 -5.07
N GLY A 145 -5.72 33.09 -6.01
CA GLY A 145 -6.47 31.97 -6.61
C GLY A 145 -5.55 30.95 -7.28
N ILE A 146 -4.63 31.41 -8.15
CA ILE A 146 -3.66 30.50 -8.80
C ILE A 146 -2.83 29.76 -7.74
N TYR A 147 -2.29 30.46 -6.74
CA TYR A 147 -1.39 29.83 -5.78
C TYR A 147 -2.09 28.85 -4.83
N GLU A 148 -3.34 29.11 -4.44
CA GLU A 148 -4.09 28.16 -3.59
C GLU A 148 -4.31 26.83 -4.33
N ASP A 149 -4.82 26.90 -5.55
CA ASP A 149 -5.24 25.71 -6.31
C ASP A 149 -4.07 24.91 -6.91
N THR A 150 -2.94 25.58 -7.15
CA THR A 150 -1.71 24.93 -7.62
C THR A 150 -0.77 24.51 -6.49
N GLY A 151 -1.14 24.76 -5.23
CA GLY A 151 -0.28 24.48 -4.08
C GLY A 151 1.06 25.21 -4.17
N ASN A 152 1.03 26.51 -4.42
CA ASN A 152 2.20 27.34 -4.70
C ASN A 152 2.96 26.90 -5.95
N LEU A 153 2.24 26.52 -7.01
CA LEU A 153 2.80 26.01 -8.27
C LEU A 153 3.59 24.70 -8.12
N THR A 154 3.28 23.89 -7.10
CA THR A 154 3.98 22.62 -6.81
C THR A 154 3.13 21.38 -7.00
N PHE A 155 1.80 21.50 -7.08
CA PHE A 155 0.94 20.35 -7.29
C PHE A 155 1.09 19.79 -8.71
N PRO A 156 0.97 18.45 -8.90
CA PRO A 156 1.08 17.82 -10.23
C PRO A 156 0.03 18.28 -11.26
N SER A 157 -1.07 18.89 -10.81
CA SER A 157 -2.10 19.49 -11.66
C SER A 157 -1.66 20.80 -12.32
N THR A 158 -0.64 21.47 -11.77
CA THR A 158 -0.11 22.75 -12.28
C THR A 158 0.39 22.61 -13.72
N LYS A 159 0.00 23.54 -14.60
CA LYS A 159 0.39 23.58 -16.01
C LYS A 159 1.26 24.81 -16.32
N GLU A 160 1.82 24.85 -17.54
CA GLU A 160 2.65 25.97 -17.99
C GLU A 160 1.88 27.31 -17.98
N GLU A 161 0.60 27.25 -18.31
CA GLU A 161 -0.32 28.37 -18.34
C GLU A 161 -0.41 29.07 -16.98
N ASP A 162 -0.40 28.32 -15.87
CA ASP A 162 -0.45 28.87 -14.52
C ASP A 162 0.81 29.68 -14.19
N PHE A 163 1.99 29.19 -14.59
CA PHE A 163 3.24 29.94 -14.45
C PHE A 163 3.24 31.23 -15.27
N ARG A 164 2.72 31.18 -16.51
CA ARG A 164 2.61 32.37 -17.37
C ARG A 164 1.62 33.38 -16.80
N ALA A 165 0.47 32.92 -16.31
CA ALA A 165 -0.54 33.75 -15.67
C ALA A 165 0.01 34.40 -14.38
N ALA A 166 0.67 33.64 -13.51
CA ALA A 166 1.35 34.18 -12.33
C ALA A 166 2.39 35.24 -12.68
N GLY A 167 3.21 35.01 -13.72
CA GLY A 167 4.18 35.99 -14.20
C GLY A 167 3.54 37.26 -14.78
N TYR A 168 2.38 37.14 -15.42
CA TYR A 168 1.60 38.29 -15.88
C TYR A 168 1.03 39.11 -14.71
N LEU A 169 0.43 38.44 -13.73
CA LEU A 169 -0.13 39.09 -12.53
C LEU A 169 0.94 39.83 -11.73
N PHE A 170 2.11 39.21 -11.57
CA PHE A 170 3.26 39.86 -10.94
C PHE A 170 3.67 41.14 -11.68
N ARG A 171 3.70 41.09 -13.02
CA ARG A 171 3.98 42.28 -13.86
C ARG A 171 2.91 43.37 -13.71
N LYS A 172 1.67 43.00 -13.42
CA LYS A 172 0.56 43.93 -13.12
C LYS A 172 0.60 44.48 -11.69
N GLY A 173 1.60 44.11 -10.90
CA GLY A 173 1.83 44.65 -9.56
C GLY A 173 1.16 43.84 -8.45
N ALA A 174 0.90 42.56 -8.67
CA ALA A 174 0.42 41.68 -7.60
C ALA A 174 1.36 41.70 -6.38
N ASN A 175 0.81 41.88 -5.19
CA ASN A 175 1.57 42.06 -3.96
C ASN A 175 1.92 40.71 -3.31
N LEU A 176 3.18 40.29 -3.49
CA LEU A 176 3.68 39.02 -2.94
C LEU A 176 3.69 38.97 -1.40
N ASN A 177 3.72 40.12 -0.70
CA ASN A 177 3.68 40.11 0.77
C ASN A 177 2.28 39.73 1.29
N ILE A 178 1.23 40.15 0.58
CA ILE A 178 -0.13 39.71 0.91
C ILE A 178 -0.27 38.22 0.58
N LEU A 179 0.23 37.81 -0.58
CA LEU A 179 0.26 36.41 -1.01
C LEU A 179 0.92 35.51 0.04
N SER A 180 2.13 35.87 0.50
CA SER A 180 2.84 35.11 1.53
C SER A 180 2.02 35.02 2.81
N ASN A 181 1.53 36.14 3.34
CA ASN A 181 0.81 36.16 4.62
C ASN A 181 -0.48 35.33 4.62
N VAL A 182 -1.16 35.24 3.48
CA VAL A 182 -2.41 34.48 3.36
C VAL A 182 -2.16 32.99 3.17
N ILE A 183 -1.12 32.64 2.40
CA ILE A 183 -0.81 31.24 2.06
C ILE A 183 0.01 30.56 3.15
N THR A 184 1.03 31.22 3.69
CA THR A 184 1.85 30.65 4.75
C THR A 184 1.14 30.79 6.09
N LYS A 185 0.44 29.73 6.50
CA LYS A 185 -0.02 29.57 7.89
C LYS A 185 1.18 29.26 8.77
N GLU A 186 1.87 30.31 9.21
CA GLU A 186 2.89 30.20 10.24
C GLU A 186 2.27 29.69 11.54
N LEU A 187 3.07 28.97 12.33
CA LEU A 187 2.62 28.51 13.65
C LEU A 187 2.60 29.69 14.61
N THR A 188 1.49 29.84 15.32
CA THR A 188 1.41 30.80 16.42
C THR A 188 2.36 30.38 17.55
N ALA A 189 2.76 31.31 18.42
CA ALA A 189 3.59 30.99 19.57
C ALA A 189 2.97 29.89 20.45
N GLU A 190 1.65 29.92 20.66
CA GLU A 190 0.91 28.90 21.42
C GLU A 190 1.00 27.52 20.77
N GLN A 191 0.89 27.45 19.44
CA GLN A 191 1.06 26.22 18.69
C GLN A 191 2.50 25.69 18.74
N ILE A 192 3.50 26.57 18.79
CA ILE A 192 4.91 26.18 18.97
C ILE A 192 5.14 25.57 20.36
N PHE A 193 4.62 26.18 21.42
CA PHE A 193 4.72 25.61 22.77
C PHE A 193 4.02 24.26 22.86
N LEU A 194 2.79 24.15 22.34
CA LEU A 194 2.08 22.88 22.30
C LEU A 194 2.83 21.82 21.49
N LEU A 195 3.43 22.18 20.36
CA LEU A 195 4.25 21.27 19.56
C LEU A 195 5.47 20.78 20.36
N ASN A 196 6.16 21.67 21.09
CA ASN A 196 7.27 21.29 21.95
C ASN A 196 6.84 20.27 23.02
N ASP A 197 5.71 20.49 23.68
CA ASP A 197 5.19 19.58 24.71
C ASP A 197 4.87 18.20 24.12
N LEU A 198 4.30 18.16 22.91
CA LEU A 198 4.03 16.92 22.18
C LEU A 198 5.31 16.17 21.78
N ILE A 199 6.35 16.90 21.35
CA ILE A 199 7.65 16.29 21.02
C ILE A 199 8.27 15.67 22.27
N GLN A 200 8.23 16.36 23.41
CA GLN A 200 8.84 15.89 24.66
C GLN A 200 8.10 14.70 25.27
N SER A 201 6.79 14.60 25.10
CA SER A 201 5.97 13.51 25.63
C SER A 201 5.88 12.28 24.71
N ALA A 202 6.31 12.41 23.45
CA ALA A 202 6.19 11.36 22.45
C ALA A 202 6.86 10.06 22.92
N THR A 203 6.05 9.03 23.14
CA THR A 203 6.48 7.71 23.59
C THR A 203 6.13 6.66 22.56
N ARG A 204 7.08 5.78 22.26
CA ARG A 204 6.90 4.69 21.30
C ARG A 204 6.41 3.42 22.01
N TYR A 205 5.36 2.84 21.46
CA TYR A 205 4.79 1.57 21.90
C TYR A 205 4.83 0.57 20.75
N ASN A 206 5.10 -0.70 21.04
CA ASN A 206 5.04 -1.75 20.04
C ASN A 206 3.78 -2.60 20.22
N PHE A 207 2.93 -2.62 19.19
CA PHE A 207 1.73 -3.46 19.15
C PHE A 207 1.84 -4.41 17.96
N HIS A 208 1.95 -5.72 18.25
CA HIS A 208 2.03 -6.76 17.22
C HIS A 208 3.10 -6.51 16.12
N GLY A 209 4.25 -5.94 16.50
CA GLY A 209 5.34 -5.64 15.57
C GLY A 209 5.21 -4.30 14.83
N ILE A 210 4.25 -3.46 15.24
CA ILE A 210 4.04 -2.11 14.71
C ILE A 210 4.39 -1.09 15.78
N ASP A 211 5.28 -0.17 15.43
CA ASP A 211 5.63 0.96 16.28
C ASP A 211 4.54 2.04 16.15
N VAL A 212 3.90 2.34 17.26
CA VAL A 212 2.89 3.39 17.39
C VAL A 212 3.42 4.44 18.36
N VAL A 213 3.53 5.68 17.90
CA VAL A 213 3.91 6.80 18.77
C VAL A 213 2.67 7.44 19.35
N ILE A 214 2.66 7.63 20.67
CA ILE A 214 1.62 8.36 21.39
C ILE A 214 2.26 9.60 22.02
N ALA A 215 1.69 10.76 21.78
CA ALA A 215 2.12 12.01 22.39
C ALA A 215 0.97 12.68 23.14
N GLU A 216 1.30 13.38 24.21
CA GLU A 216 0.35 13.96 25.14
C GLU A 216 0.71 15.40 25.50
N ALA A 217 -0.30 16.25 25.62
CA ALA A 217 -0.10 17.60 26.10
C ALA A 217 -1.34 18.11 26.83
N SER A 218 -1.14 19.15 27.63
CA SER A 218 -2.20 19.78 28.42
C SER A 218 -2.02 21.29 28.41
N VAL A 219 -3.03 22.02 27.93
CA VAL A 219 -3.05 23.48 27.90
C VAL A 219 -4.35 24.02 28.50
N ASP A 220 -4.28 25.16 29.18
CA ASP A 220 -5.42 25.73 29.92
C ASP A 220 -6.40 26.54 29.05
N ARG A 221 -6.12 26.63 27.75
CA ARG A 221 -6.95 27.35 26.77
C ARG A 221 -7.06 26.54 25.48
N TYR A 222 -8.13 26.79 24.74
CA TYR A 222 -8.29 26.23 23.40
C TYR A 222 -7.21 26.73 22.42
N VAL A 223 -6.49 25.81 21.79
CA VAL A 223 -5.56 26.10 20.69
C VAL A 223 -6.10 25.49 19.40
N GLY A 224 -6.34 26.32 18.39
CA GLY A 224 -6.90 25.90 17.11
C GLY A 224 -5.91 25.10 16.23
N ASP A 225 -6.47 24.39 15.25
CA ASP A 225 -5.72 23.76 14.15
C ASP A 225 -4.66 22.72 14.59
N ILE A 226 -4.89 22.03 15.72
CA ILE A 226 -4.00 20.97 16.25
C ILE A 226 -3.74 19.87 15.21
N ALA A 227 -4.71 19.56 14.35
CA ALA A 227 -4.54 18.57 13.29
C ALA A 227 -3.36 18.90 12.36
N VAL A 228 -3.08 20.18 12.13
CA VAL A 228 -1.91 20.66 11.36
C VAL A 228 -0.63 20.41 12.14
N LEU A 229 -0.63 20.65 13.46
CA LEU A 229 0.51 20.35 14.33
C LEU A 229 0.84 18.85 14.34
N VAL A 230 -0.17 17.99 14.50
CA VAL A 230 0.01 16.54 14.49
C VAL A 230 0.55 16.06 13.14
N HIS A 231 0.09 16.64 12.03
CA HIS A 231 0.64 16.35 10.70
C HIS A 231 2.12 16.76 10.61
N LYS A 232 2.46 17.99 11.01
CA LYS A 232 3.84 18.48 11.02
C LYS A 232 4.75 17.62 11.90
N LEU A 233 4.31 17.23 13.09
CA LEU A 233 5.05 16.34 14.00
C LEU A 233 5.31 14.98 13.36
N LYS A 234 4.28 14.37 12.77
CA LYS A 234 4.40 13.08 12.07
C LYS A 234 5.45 13.13 10.96
N ASP A 235 5.43 14.19 10.15
CA ASP A 235 6.36 14.34 9.03
C ASP A 235 7.79 14.65 9.51
N MET A 236 7.93 15.51 10.52
CA MET A 236 9.22 15.89 11.11
C MET A 236 9.97 14.68 11.69
N GLU A 237 9.27 13.82 12.43
CA GLU A 237 9.81 12.61 13.04
C GLU A 237 9.70 11.37 12.12
N ASN A 238 9.18 11.54 10.90
CA ASN A 238 8.93 10.49 9.90
C ASN A 238 8.18 9.25 10.45
N LEU A 239 7.13 9.50 11.25
CA LEU A 239 6.39 8.46 11.96
C LEU A 239 5.38 7.74 11.06
N ASP A 240 5.30 6.42 11.18
CA ASP A 240 4.29 5.61 10.50
C ASP A 240 2.89 5.82 11.10
N VAL A 241 2.81 5.83 12.42
CA VAL A 241 1.57 5.96 13.19
C VAL A 241 1.82 6.90 14.37
N LEU A 242 0.99 7.93 14.46
CA LEU A 242 0.99 8.92 15.54
C LEU A 242 -0.42 9.12 16.06
N LEU A 243 -0.62 8.92 17.37
CA LEU A 243 -1.85 9.33 18.06
C LEU A 243 -1.50 10.38 19.11
N VAL A 244 -2.30 11.43 19.16
CA VAL A 244 -2.08 12.55 20.07
C VAL A 244 -3.30 12.76 20.94
N LEU A 245 -3.09 12.88 22.25
CA LEU A 245 -4.11 13.30 23.22
C LEU A 245 -3.74 14.69 23.74
N VAL A 246 -4.56 15.69 23.43
CA VAL A 246 -4.37 17.05 23.99
C VAL A 246 -5.53 17.41 24.90
N ARG A 247 -5.27 17.62 26.19
CA ARG A 247 -6.23 18.25 27.08
C ARG A 247 -6.23 19.75 26.83
N MET A 248 -7.39 20.30 26.48
CA MET A 248 -7.63 21.74 26.41
C MET A 248 -8.85 22.05 27.25
N GLU A 249 -8.67 22.89 28.27
CA GLU A 249 -9.75 23.22 29.21
C GLU A 249 -10.36 21.93 29.83
N ASP A 250 -11.66 21.68 29.61
CA ASP A 250 -12.43 20.56 30.14
C ASP A 250 -12.54 19.36 29.17
N ARG A 251 -11.81 19.38 28.05
CA ARG A 251 -11.92 18.38 26.97
C ARG A 251 -10.58 17.80 26.58
N ILE A 252 -10.60 16.55 26.11
CA ILE A 252 -9.45 15.90 25.50
C ILE A 252 -9.72 15.70 24.02
N TYR A 253 -8.78 16.14 23.20
CA TYR A 253 -8.80 15.97 21.76
C TYR A 253 -7.87 14.81 21.40
N LEU A 254 -8.44 13.72 20.90
CA LEU A 254 -7.70 12.62 20.30
C LEU A 254 -7.55 12.89 18.80
N ILE A 255 -6.33 12.88 18.28
CA ILE A 255 -6.04 13.03 16.85
C ILE A 255 -5.12 11.91 16.42
N GLY A 256 -5.58 11.11 15.45
CA GLY A 256 -4.82 9.99 14.91
C GLY A 256 -4.36 10.24 13.48
N ARG A 257 -3.13 9.83 13.17
CA ARG A 257 -2.59 9.74 11.81
C ARG A 257 -1.89 8.41 11.62
N SER A 258 -2.17 7.75 10.51
CA SER A 258 -1.55 6.48 10.13
C SER A 258 -1.29 6.45 8.63
N ARG A 259 -0.15 5.90 8.22
CA ARG A 259 0.11 5.47 6.84
C ARG A 259 0.11 3.95 6.67
N LEU A 260 -0.25 3.21 7.73
CA LEU A 260 -0.31 1.75 7.77
C LEU A 260 -1.77 1.29 7.80
N GLU A 261 -2.12 0.33 6.94
CA GLU A 261 -3.47 -0.24 6.87
C GLU A 261 -3.80 -1.09 8.11
N GLU A 262 -2.77 -1.62 8.76
CA GLU A 262 -2.87 -2.39 9.99
C GLU A 262 -3.33 -1.55 11.19
N VAL A 263 -3.25 -0.22 11.10
CA VAL A 263 -3.71 0.73 12.11
C VAL A 263 -4.73 1.69 11.53
N ASN A 264 -6.01 1.33 11.60
CA ASN A 264 -7.12 2.18 11.19
C ASN A 264 -7.45 3.20 12.30
N VAL A 265 -7.02 4.45 12.12
CA VAL A 265 -7.24 5.50 13.14
C VAL A 265 -8.69 5.97 13.23
N SER A 266 -9.52 5.73 12.22
CA SER A 266 -10.95 6.05 12.27
C SER A 266 -11.70 5.11 13.22
N GLU A 267 -11.41 3.81 13.14
CA GLU A 267 -11.98 2.83 14.05
C GLU A 267 -11.53 3.11 15.50
N ILE A 268 -10.24 3.42 15.70
CA ILE A 268 -9.73 3.82 17.02
C ILE A 268 -10.43 5.09 17.52
N ALA A 269 -10.58 6.12 16.70
CA ALA A 269 -11.26 7.36 17.10
C ALA A 269 -12.74 7.14 17.43
N SER A 270 -13.40 6.18 16.77
CA SER A 270 -14.80 5.84 17.00
C SER A 270 -15.05 5.29 18.41
N GLU A 271 -14.10 4.55 18.97
CA GLU A 271 -14.15 4.10 20.38
C GLU A 271 -14.18 5.27 21.37
N PHE A 272 -13.65 6.43 20.97
CA PHE A 272 -13.67 7.67 21.75
C PHE A 272 -14.83 8.60 21.38
N GLY A 273 -15.81 8.12 20.60
CA GLY A 273 -16.95 8.91 20.14
C GLY A 273 -16.63 9.87 18.98
N GLY A 274 -15.54 9.61 18.25
CA GLY A 274 -15.10 10.39 17.10
C GLY A 274 -15.33 9.67 15.77
N GLY A 275 -14.52 10.03 14.77
CA GLY A 275 -14.56 9.44 13.43
C GLY A 275 -13.57 10.11 12.47
N GLY A 276 -13.63 9.71 11.20
CA GLY A 276 -12.79 10.24 10.13
C GLY A 276 -12.44 9.17 9.10
N HIS A 277 -11.26 9.30 8.51
CA HIS A 277 -10.72 8.36 7.53
C HIS A 277 -9.74 7.38 8.17
N PRO A 278 -9.51 6.19 7.58
CA PRO A 278 -8.57 5.21 8.12
C PRO A 278 -7.16 5.72 8.38
N THR A 279 -6.73 6.75 7.65
CA THR A 279 -5.41 7.38 7.76
C THR A 279 -5.39 8.65 8.61
N ALA A 280 -6.55 9.26 8.86
CA ALA A 280 -6.69 10.53 9.56
C ALA A 280 -8.06 10.66 10.24
N ALA A 281 -8.08 10.70 11.57
CA ALA A 281 -9.31 10.78 12.34
C ALA A 281 -9.13 11.59 13.62
N SER A 282 -10.24 11.94 14.27
CA SER A 282 -10.24 12.65 15.53
C SER A 282 -11.46 12.33 16.40
N ALA A 283 -11.32 12.50 17.71
CA ALA A 283 -12.40 12.41 18.68
C ALA A 283 -12.28 13.53 19.73
N THR A 284 -13.41 13.90 20.35
CA THR A 284 -13.44 14.83 21.48
C THR A 284 -14.07 14.13 22.68
N VAL A 285 -13.27 13.94 23.72
CA VAL A 285 -13.67 13.25 24.96
C VAL A 285 -13.96 14.30 26.03
N LYS A 286 -15.08 14.12 26.74
CA LYS A 286 -15.51 15.01 27.84
C LYS A 286 -15.57 14.24 29.15
N GLY A 287 -15.24 14.90 30.26
CA GLY A 287 -15.41 14.35 31.61
C GLY A 287 -14.46 13.19 31.93
N MET A 288 -13.34 13.07 31.22
CA MET A 288 -12.32 12.04 31.40
C MET A 288 -10.97 12.71 31.72
N ALA A 289 -10.18 12.11 32.60
CA ALA A 289 -8.82 12.58 32.86
C ALA A 289 -7.86 12.15 31.74
N LEU A 290 -6.80 12.93 31.49
CA LEU A 290 -5.85 12.62 30.40
C LEU A 290 -5.21 11.22 30.56
N ILE A 291 -4.85 10.86 31.78
CA ILE A 291 -4.29 9.53 32.11
C ILE A 291 -5.28 8.39 31.82
N GLU A 292 -6.58 8.60 32.08
CA GLU A 292 -7.62 7.61 31.82
C GLU A 292 -7.85 7.45 30.31
N ALA A 293 -7.79 8.55 29.56
CA ALA A 293 -7.85 8.51 28.11
C ALA A 293 -6.64 7.79 27.50
N HIS A 294 -5.45 7.99 28.05
CA HIS A 294 -4.23 7.27 27.66
C HIS A 294 -4.35 5.76 27.91
N ASP A 295 -4.72 5.35 29.12
CA ASP A 295 -4.88 3.93 29.46
C ASP A 295 -5.92 3.25 28.56
N ARG A 296 -7.05 3.93 28.31
CA ARG A 296 -8.06 3.47 27.38
C ARG A 296 -7.52 3.36 25.96
N LEU A 297 -6.69 4.30 25.52
CA LEU A 297 -6.08 4.29 24.18
C LEU A 297 -5.13 3.10 24.03
N ILE A 298 -4.28 2.85 25.03
CA ILE A 298 -3.39 1.68 25.05
C ILE A 298 -4.17 0.38 24.97
N LYS A 299 -5.28 0.25 25.72
CA LYS A 299 -6.14 -0.94 25.65
C LYS A 299 -6.75 -1.10 24.25
N THR A 300 -7.30 -0.02 23.71
CA THR A 300 -7.91 0.01 22.37
C THR A 300 -6.90 -0.41 21.29
N LEU A 301 -5.67 0.12 21.34
CA LEU A 301 -4.61 -0.23 20.41
C LEU A 301 -4.20 -1.70 20.50
N LYS A 302 -4.15 -2.30 21.70
CA LYS A 302 -3.87 -3.74 21.85
C LYS A 302 -4.90 -4.63 21.17
N GLU A 303 -6.16 -4.20 21.16
CA GLU A 303 -7.28 -4.97 20.60
C GLU A 303 -7.43 -4.75 19.09
N MET A 304 -7.19 -3.53 18.60
CA MET A 304 -7.53 -3.12 17.23
C MET A 304 -6.35 -3.11 16.26
N VAL A 305 -5.10 -3.00 16.73
CA VAL A 305 -3.92 -3.02 15.84
C VAL A 305 -3.74 -4.42 15.27
N LYS A 306 -3.86 -4.53 13.94
CA LYS A 306 -3.70 -5.80 13.24
C LYS A 306 -2.22 -6.19 13.20
N PRO A 307 -1.89 -7.49 13.32
CA PRO A 307 -0.51 -7.93 13.24
C PRO A 307 0.05 -7.71 11.83
N LYS A 308 1.27 -7.17 11.76
CA LYS A 308 1.98 -6.94 10.49
C LYS A 308 2.28 -8.24 9.74
N LYS A 309 2.48 -9.33 10.47
CA LYS A 309 2.70 -10.69 9.96
C LYS A 309 2.09 -11.71 10.89
N VAL A 310 1.65 -12.81 10.31
CA VAL A 310 1.07 -13.96 11.01
C VAL A 310 1.82 -15.25 10.67
N ALA A 311 1.55 -16.32 11.43
CA ALA A 311 2.22 -17.62 11.27
C ALA A 311 2.15 -18.16 9.84
N ARG A 312 1.02 -17.98 9.13
CA ARG A 312 0.87 -18.41 7.72
C ARG A 312 1.87 -17.77 6.76
N ASP A 313 2.37 -16.57 7.05
CA ASP A 313 3.35 -15.89 6.21
C ASP A 313 4.76 -16.49 6.36
N ALA A 314 4.96 -17.27 7.42
CA ALA A 314 6.24 -17.88 7.80
C ALA A 314 6.26 -19.40 7.66
N MET A 315 5.10 -20.04 7.68
CA MET A 315 5.00 -21.50 7.74
C MET A 315 5.38 -22.16 6.41
N VAL A 316 5.89 -23.38 6.52
CA VAL A 316 6.19 -24.26 5.40
C VAL A 316 5.14 -25.36 5.31
N TYR A 317 4.72 -25.67 4.09
CA TYR A 317 3.80 -26.76 3.76
C TYR A 317 4.24 -27.41 2.43
N PRO A 318 4.08 -28.73 2.23
CA PRO A 318 3.62 -29.74 3.20
C PRO A 318 4.66 -30.07 4.26
N VAL A 319 4.21 -30.37 5.48
CA VAL A 319 5.08 -30.80 6.59
C VAL A 319 5.34 -32.31 6.45
N LYS A 320 6.58 -32.74 6.68
CA LYS A 320 6.92 -34.17 6.74
C LYS A 320 6.57 -34.73 8.12
N THR A 321 5.97 -35.90 8.11
CA THR A 321 5.28 -36.47 9.26
C THR A 321 5.57 -37.95 9.41
N ILE A 322 5.31 -38.49 10.60
CA ILE A 322 5.49 -39.91 10.91
C ILE A 322 4.39 -40.39 11.86
N GLU A 323 4.00 -41.65 11.73
CA GLU A 323 3.00 -42.28 12.61
C GLU A 323 3.67 -42.79 13.91
N PRO A 324 2.96 -42.79 15.05
CA PRO A 324 3.54 -43.17 16.35
C PRO A 324 4.00 -44.64 16.42
N GLU A 325 3.43 -45.53 15.59
CA GLU A 325 3.76 -46.96 15.53
C GLU A 325 4.94 -47.29 14.61
N ARG A 326 5.54 -46.30 13.93
CA ARG A 326 6.73 -46.51 13.09
C ARG A 326 8.00 -46.57 13.93
N THR A 327 9.07 -47.12 13.36
CA THR A 327 10.33 -47.32 14.10
C THR A 327 11.21 -46.06 14.10
N LEU A 328 12.17 -46.01 15.03
CA LEU A 328 13.17 -44.94 15.06
C LEU A 328 14.10 -44.96 13.84
N GLU A 329 14.38 -46.14 13.28
CA GLU A 329 15.12 -46.27 12.02
C GLU A 329 14.40 -45.54 10.87
N GLU A 330 13.10 -45.78 10.70
CA GLU A 330 12.29 -45.09 9.69
C GLU A 330 12.25 -43.57 9.95
N ALA A 331 12.16 -43.15 11.22
CA ALA A 331 12.23 -41.73 11.58
C ALA A 331 13.59 -41.12 11.18
N GLY A 332 14.69 -41.83 11.43
CA GLY A 332 16.06 -41.42 11.11
C GLY A 332 16.30 -41.30 9.62
N GLU A 333 15.76 -42.24 8.84
CA GLU A 333 15.78 -42.18 7.38
C GLU A 333 15.06 -40.93 6.85
N ILE A 334 13.86 -40.64 7.35
CA ILE A 334 13.09 -39.45 6.91
C ILE A 334 13.84 -38.16 7.31
N LEU A 335 14.32 -38.06 8.55
CA LEU A 335 15.07 -36.88 9.03
C LEU A 335 16.33 -36.63 8.20
N THR A 336 17.05 -37.69 7.85
CA THR A 336 18.26 -37.60 7.03
C THR A 336 17.93 -37.26 5.58
N ARG A 337 16.96 -37.97 4.99
CA ARG A 337 16.54 -37.82 3.59
C ARG A 337 16.09 -36.40 3.27
N TYR A 338 15.34 -35.77 4.16
CA TYR A 338 14.82 -34.42 3.96
C TYR A 338 15.61 -33.33 4.69
N ASN A 339 16.77 -33.68 5.28
CA ASN A 339 17.62 -32.79 6.07
C ASN A 339 16.84 -32.01 7.15
N LEU A 340 15.99 -32.71 7.88
CA LEU A 340 15.14 -32.16 8.92
C LEU A 340 15.76 -32.41 10.30
N ASN A 341 15.60 -31.44 11.20
CA ASN A 341 16.00 -31.60 12.59
C ASN A 341 14.88 -32.16 13.47
N ILE A 342 13.62 -31.96 13.07
CA ILE A 342 12.42 -32.37 13.81
C ILE A 342 11.39 -32.92 12.81
N LEU A 343 10.73 -34.01 13.20
CA LEU A 343 9.57 -34.59 12.53
C LEU A 343 8.33 -34.44 13.39
N THR A 344 7.19 -34.19 12.74
CA THR A 344 5.90 -34.10 13.41
C THR A 344 5.24 -35.47 13.47
N VAL A 345 4.86 -35.93 14.66
CA VAL A 345 4.17 -37.21 14.86
C VAL A 345 2.67 -37.00 14.76
N LEU A 346 2.03 -37.73 13.86
CA LEU A 346 0.60 -37.64 13.59
C LEU A 346 -0.14 -38.94 13.85
N GLN A 347 -1.30 -38.81 14.47
CA GLN A 347 -2.25 -39.90 14.63
C GLN A 347 -3.65 -39.38 14.27
N ASN A 348 -4.30 -40.01 13.30
CA ASN A 348 -5.63 -39.61 12.83
C ASN A 348 -5.72 -38.11 12.46
N GLU A 349 -4.75 -37.61 11.69
CA GLU A 349 -4.61 -36.20 11.28
C GLU A 349 -4.35 -35.18 12.41
N LYS A 350 -4.25 -35.62 13.66
CA LYS A 350 -3.89 -34.79 14.81
C LYS A 350 -2.40 -34.88 15.13
N VAL A 351 -1.81 -33.74 15.48
CA VAL A 351 -0.43 -33.70 15.98
C VAL A 351 -0.42 -34.17 17.42
N ILE A 352 0.33 -35.24 17.70
CA ILE A 352 0.40 -35.86 19.04
C ILE A 352 1.81 -35.84 19.64
N GLY A 353 2.83 -35.50 18.85
CA GLY A 353 4.20 -35.46 19.32
C GLY A 353 5.17 -34.85 18.32
N LEU A 354 6.39 -34.60 18.77
CA LEU A 354 7.53 -34.22 17.96
C LEU A 354 8.68 -35.18 18.22
N ILE A 355 9.42 -35.57 17.19
CA ILE A 355 10.65 -36.36 17.35
C ILE A 355 11.83 -35.66 16.69
N SER A 356 12.91 -35.48 17.46
CA SER A 356 14.10 -34.76 17.00
C SER A 356 15.18 -35.71 16.49
N LYS A 357 15.99 -35.22 15.55
CA LYS A 357 17.14 -35.95 15.00
C LYS A 357 18.13 -36.37 16.08
N GLN A 358 18.37 -35.51 17.06
CA GLN A 358 19.25 -35.83 18.20
C GLN A 358 18.73 -37.01 19.03
N VAL A 359 17.42 -37.09 19.26
CA VAL A 359 16.81 -38.21 19.99
C VAL A 359 16.94 -39.50 19.19
N VAL A 360 16.66 -39.45 17.89
CA VAL A 360 16.80 -40.62 17.01
C VAL A 360 18.25 -41.09 16.95
N GLU A 361 19.20 -40.22 16.62
CA GLU A 361 20.63 -40.57 16.52
C GLU A 361 21.18 -41.16 17.83
N LYS A 362 20.77 -40.62 18.98
CA LYS A 362 21.16 -41.15 20.28
C LYS A 362 20.56 -42.53 20.54
N ALA A 363 19.28 -42.74 20.20
CA ALA A 363 18.65 -44.04 20.33
C ALA A 363 19.29 -45.07 19.38
N GLU A 364 19.61 -44.70 18.15
CA GLU A 364 20.33 -45.56 17.21
C GLU A 364 21.71 -45.96 17.73
N TYR A 365 22.47 -45.00 18.30
CA TYR A 365 23.77 -45.26 18.92
C TYR A 365 23.68 -46.31 20.04
N HIS A 366 22.56 -46.34 20.77
CA HIS A 366 22.29 -47.30 21.83
C HIS A 366 21.62 -48.60 21.33
N GLY A 367 21.53 -48.81 20.01
CA GLY A 367 20.96 -50.03 19.42
C GLY A 367 19.44 -50.11 19.46
N LEU A 368 18.74 -48.99 19.64
CA LEU A 368 17.29 -48.92 19.83
C LEU A 368 16.51 -48.65 18.53
N LYS A 369 17.11 -48.96 17.37
CA LYS A 369 16.57 -48.68 16.03
C LYS A 369 15.14 -49.20 15.80
N SER A 370 14.83 -50.37 16.34
CA SER A 370 13.52 -51.04 16.22
C SER A 370 12.47 -50.54 17.20
N SER A 371 12.82 -49.63 18.11
CA SER A 371 11.87 -49.06 19.07
C SER A 371 10.90 -48.12 18.36
N LEU A 372 9.74 -47.89 18.97
CA LEU A 372 8.66 -47.13 18.34
C LEU A 372 8.82 -45.63 18.58
N VAL A 373 8.44 -44.81 17.59
CA VAL A 373 8.49 -43.34 17.69
C VAL A 373 7.74 -42.82 18.92
N LYS A 374 6.57 -43.38 19.24
CA LYS A 374 5.76 -42.97 20.40
C LYS A 374 6.46 -43.11 21.75
N GLU A 375 7.47 -43.97 21.85
CA GLU A 375 8.22 -44.21 23.10
C GLU A 375 9.28 -43.13 23.36
N TYR A 376 9.68 -42.39 22.33
CA TYR A 376 10.77 -41.41 22.37
C TYR A 376 10.35 -40.00 21.94
N MET A 377 9.15 -39.83 21.39
CA MET A 377 8.63 -38.52 21.00
C MET A 377 8.39 -37.62 22.22
N THR A 378 8.53 -36.31 22.02
CA THR A 378 8.11 -35.29 22.98
C THR A 378 6.62 -35.01 22.80
N THR A 379 5.85 -35.12 23.88
CA THR A 379 4.40 -34.84 23.92
C THR A 379 4.07 -33.46 24.47
N GLU A 380 5.01 -32.82 25.17
CA GLU A 380 4.88 -31.45 25.67
C GLU A 380 5.48 -30.46 24.67
N PHE A 381 4.63 -29.86 23.85
CA PHE A 381 5.04 -28.86 22.85
C PHE A 381 3.93 -27.84 22.62
N SER A 382 4.33 -26.63 22.27
CA SER A 382 3.43 -25.56 21.85
C SER A 382 3.05 -25.68 20.38
N MET A 383 1.83 -25.24 20.05
CA MET A 383 1.31 -25.14 18.69
C MET A 383 0.78 -23.72 18.46
N VAL A 384 0.65 -23.33 17.18
CA VAL A 384 0.08 -22.04 16.79
C VAL A 384 -1.00 -22.21 15.73
N SER A 385 -1.90 -21.24 15.58
CA SER A 385 -2.84 -21.18 14.46
C SER A 385 -2.24 -20.40 13.28
N PRO A 386 -2.75 -20.55 12.04
CA PRO A 386 -2.29 -19.78 10.88
C PRO A 386 -2.31 -18.26 11.09
N ASP A 387 -3.24 -17.76 11.90
CA ASP A 387 -3.46 -16.33 12.13
C ASP A 387 -2.76 -15.83 13.40
N THR A 388 -1.95 -16.68 14.05
CA THR A 388 -1.18 -16.28 15.24
C THR A 388 -0.16 -15.19 14.86
N PRO A 389 -0.12 -14.05 15.57
CA PRO A 389 0.85 -12.98 15.30
C PRO A 389 2.29 -13.48 15.33
N PHE A 390 3.11 -13.02 14.38
CA PHE A 390 4.50 -13.46 14.27
C PHE A 390 5.34 -13.14 15.52
N SER A 391 5.02 -12.06 16.25
CA SER A 391 5.64 -11.76 17.54
C SER A 391 5.40 -12.84 18.60
N ARG A 392 4.23 -13.49 18.58
CA ARG A 392 3.93 -14.62 19.46
C ARG A 392 4.68 -15.88 19.03
N VAL A 393 4.82 -16.11 17.72
CA VAL A 393 5.66 -17.19 17.17
C VAL A 393 7.11 -17.03 17.64
N GLN A 394 7.67 -15.81 17.55
CA GLN A 394 9.01 -15.49 18.08
C GLN A 394 9.13 -15.79 19.57
N ALA A 395 8.17 -15.34 20.38
CA ALA A 395 8.19 -15.57 21.82
C ALA A 395 8.14 -17.06 22.19
N LEU A 396 7.40 -17.88 21.44
CA LEU A 396 7.33 -19.32 21.66
C LEU A 396 8.64 -20.01 21.26
N ILE A 397 9.22 -19.69 20.10
CA ILE A 397 10.46 -20.33 19.63
C ILE A 397 11.65 -19.93 20.51
N ILE A 398 11.82 -18.62 20.77
CA ILE A 398 12.97 -18.08 21.49
C ILE A 398 12.78 -18.27 23.00
N GLY A 399 11.62 -17.93 23.53
CA GLY A 399 11.36 -17.90 24.98
C GLY A 399 11.11 -19.28 25.59
N GLN A 400 10.58 -20.23 24.81
CA GLN A 400 10.35 -21.62 25.29
C GLN A 400 11.36 -22.62 24.73
N ASN A 401 12.42 -22.13 24.07
CA ASN A 401 13.48 -22.95 23.46
C ASN A 401 12.96 -24.08 22.54
N GLN A 402 11.79 -23.88 21.93
CA GLN A 402 11.15 -24.83 21.03
C GLN A 402 11.50 -24.45 19.59
N SER A 403 12.49 -25.11 19.01
CA SER A 403 13.03 -24.79 17.68
C SER A 403 12.10 -25.12 16.49
N PHE A 404 10.88 -25.61 16.75
CA PHE A 404 9.90 -26.00 15.75
C PHE A 404 8.46 -25.91 16.29
N LEU A 405 7.59 -25.19 15.60
CA LEU A 405 6.17 -25.02 15.94
C LEU A 405 5.27 -25.61 14.86
N PRO A 406 4.47 -26.64 15.17
CA PRO A 406 3.36 -27.05 14.32
C PRO A 406 2.31 -25.93 14.21
N VAL A 407 1.84 -25.69 12.99
CA VAL A 407 0.72 -24.79 12.70
C VAL A 407 -0.53 -25.64 12.47
N VAL A 408 -1.54 -25.44 13.30
CA VAL A 408 -2.75 -26.27 13.36
C VAL A 408 -3.98 -25.41 13.14
N GLU A 409 -4.86 -25.85 12.25
CA GLU A 409 -6.17 -25.25 12.02
C GLU A 409 -7.24 -26.34 12.16
N LYS A 410 -8.24 -26.12 13.03
CA LYS A 410 -9.32 -27.10 13.31
C LYS A 410 -8.78 -28.51 13.62
N ASP A 411 -7.81 -28.61 14.53
CA ASP A 411 -7.12 -29.84 14.95
C ASP A 411 -6.29 -30.55 13.87
N ARG A 412 -6.14 -29.97 12.66
CA ARG A 412 -5.34 -30.54 11.58
C ARG A 412 -4.05 -29.79 11.36
N LEU A 413 -2.96 -30.52 11.10
CA LEU A 413 -1.68 -29.92 10.73
C LEU A 413 -1.80 -29.26 9.35
N VAL A 414 -1.57 -27.94 9.29
CA VAL A 414 -1.62 -27.16 8.05
C VAL A 414 -0.29 -26.49 7.69
N GLY A 415 0.71 -26.57 8.56
CA GLY A 415 2.05 -26.07 8.31
C GLY A 415 2.97 -26.25 9.50
N ALA A 416 4.22 -25.83 9.37
CA ALA A 416 5.14 -25.74 10.50
C ALA A 416 6.12 -24.58 10.33
N ILE A 417 6.62 -24.05 11.44
CA ILE A 417 7.62 -22.97 11.47
C ILE A 417 8.83 -23.47 12.25
N SER A 418 10.00 -23.52 11.60
CA SER A 418 11.27 -23.81 12.28
C SER A 418 11.96 -22.54 12.77
N LEU A 419 12.90 -22.68 13.71
CA LEU A 419 13.81 -21.61 14.10
C LEU A 419 14.57 -21.03 12.89
N GLY A 420 14.93 -21.86 11.90
CA GLY A 420 15.55 -21.40 10.67
C GLY A 420 14.63 -20.50 9.84
N ASP A 421 13.34 -20.82 9.77
CA ASP A 421 12.34 -19.98 9.09
C ASP A 421 12.14 -18.65 9.84
N LEU A 422 12.10 -18.70 11.17
CA LEU A 422 12.04 -17.50 12.02
C LEU A 422 13.24 -16.57 11.75
N MET A 423 14.46 -17.12 11.78
CA MET A 423 15.69 -16.35 11.60
C MET A 423 15.78 -15.72 10.21
N ARG A 424 15.34 -16.44 9.16
CA ARG A 424 15.27 -15.91 7.79
C ARG A 424 14.39 -14.66 7.73
N ILE A 425 13.21 -14.73 8.32
CA ILE A 425 12.23 -13.62 8.30
C ILE A 425 12.73 -12.43 9.13
N LEU A 426 13.35 -12.70 10.28
CA LEU A 426 13.98 -11.67 11.11
C LEU A 426 15.11 -10.93 10.37
N GLN A 427 15.96 -11.66 9.65
CA GLN A 427 17.00 -11.06 8.81
C GLN A 427 16.42 -10.19 7.69
N GLU A 428 15.36 -10.65 7.02
CA GLU A 428 14.66 -9.85 6.00
C GLU A 428 14.09 -8.54 6.57
N GLU A 429 13.64 -8.53 7.82
CA GLU A 429 13.12 -7.34 8.50
C GLU A 429 14.23 -6.36 8.88
N MET A 430 15.32 -6.85 9.46
CA MET A 430 16.48 -6.02 9.82
C MET A 430 17.06 -5.30 8.59
N MET A 431 17.17 -6.00 7.46
CA MET A 431 17.64 -5.40 6.19
C MET A 431 16.65 -4.39 5.59
N LYS A 432 15.36 -4.43 5.97
CA LYS A 432 14.37 -3.43 5.54
C LYS A 432 14.44 -2.17 6.40
N SER A 433 14.67 -2.29 7.71
CA SER A 433 14.80 -1.15 8.62
C SER A 433 16.08 -0.35 8.40
N GLU A 434 17.20 -0.99 8.03
CA GLU A 434 18.48 -0.31 7.79
C GLU A 434 18.49 0.59 6.54
N LYS A 435 17.50 0.50 5.64
CA LYS A 435 17.42 1.42 4.50
C LYS A 435 17.09 2.87 4.89
N GLY A 436 16.71 3.12 6.14
CA GLY A 436 16.56 4.47 6.70
C GLY A 436 17.84 5.08 7.24
N ALA A 437 18.92 4.29 7.42
CA ALA A 437 20.16 4.77 8.02
C ALA A 437 21.38 4.17 7.30
N SER A 438 22.18 5.05 6.69
CA SER A 438 23.46 4.81 6.01
C SER A 438 23.40 4.44 4.52
N VAL A 439 23.71 5.45 3.71
CA VAL A 439 24.40 5.30 2.43
C VAL A 439 25.85 5.01 2.80
N PHE A 440 26.45 3.95 2.25
CA PHE A 440 27.79 3.41 2.56
C PHE A 440 27.86 2.43 3.74
N GLU A 441 27.59 1.14 3.47
CA GLU A 441 28.52 0.03 3.74
C GLU A 441 28.02 -1.30 3.15
N SER A 442 28.99 -2.19 2.94
CA SER A 442 28.97 -3.42 2.12
C SER A 442 27.94 -4.47 2.58
N GLN A 443 27.02 -4.85 1.69
CA GLN A 443 25.97 -5.85 1.96
C GLN A 443 26.47 -7.30 1.90
N PRO A 444 26.09 -8.16 2.86
CA PRO A 444 25.97 -9.60 2.65
C PRO A 444 24.60 -9.94 2.02
N LEU A 445 24.60 -10.81 1.02
CA LEU A 445 23.43 -11.23 0.22
C LEU A 445 22.79 -12.50 0.80
N TYR A 446 21.53 -12.45 1.27
CA TYR A 446 20.59 -13.57 1.18
C TYR A 446 19.13 -13.09 0.99
N ALA A 447 18.42 -13.77 0.09
CA ALA A 447 16.97 -13.79 -0.20
C ALA A 447 16.20 -12.47 -0.05
N ARG A 448 16.43 -11.52 -0.97
CA ARG A 448 15.54 -10.38 -1.18
C ARG A 448 14.44 -10.82 -2.15
N LYS A 449 13.17 -10.88 -1.73
CA LYS A 449 12.01 -10.96 -2.65
C LYS A 449 12.08 -9.77 -3.61
N LYS A 450 12.57 -10.00 -4.83
CA LYS A 450 12.79 -8.94 -5.82
C LYS A 450 11.70 -9.07 -6.87
N MET A 451 10.84 -8.05 -6.96
CA MET A 451 9.87 -7.96 -8.05
C MET A 451 10.61 -7.61 -9.35
N ILE A 452 10.50 -8.47 -10.36
CA ILE A 452 11.14 -8.30 -11.68
C ILE A 452 10.14 -8.22 -12.83
N SER A 453 8.85 -8.02 -12.54
CA SER A 453 7.79 -7.84 -13.54
C SER A 453 8.11 -6.77 -14.59
N LYS A 454 8.71 -5.63 -14.19
CA LYS A 454 9.16 -4.59 -15.13
C LYS A 454 10.25 -5.09 -16.09
N LEU A 455 11.22 -5.86 -15.58
CA LEU A 455 12.29 -6.46 -16.39
C LEU A 455 11.72 -7.50 -17.36
N MET A 456 10.76 -8.31 -16.91
CA MET A 456 10.05 -9.27 -17.76
C MET A 456 9.33 -8.55 -18.90
N LYS A 457 8.61 -7.46 -18.63
CA LYS A 457 7.91 -6.66 -19.65
C LYS A 457 8.87 -5.98 -20.63
N GLU A 458 10.04 -5.56 -20.17
CA GLU A 458 11.05 -4.90 -21.01
C GLU A 458 11.80 -5.88 -21.93
N ARG A 459 12.01 -7.13 -21.48
CA ARG A 459 12.94 -8.07 -22.12
C ARG A 459 12.27 -9.25 -22.80
N LEU A 460 11.07 -9.62 -22.41
CA LEU A 460 10.35 -10.73 -23.03
C LEU A 460 9.48 -10.21 -24.18
N PRO A 461 9.41 -10.92 -25.32
CA PRO A 461 8.42 -10.67 -26.34
C PRO A 461 7.01 -10.70 -25.74
N ASP A 462 6.11 -9.83 -26.22
CA ASP A 462 4.72 -9.71 -25.73
C ASP A 462 4.00 -11.07 -25.69
N ARG A 463 4.30 -11.93 -26.68
CA ARG A 463 3.79 -13.30 -26.78
C ARG A 463 4.17 -14.16 -25.56
N ILE A 464 5.45 -14.16 -25.18
CA ILE A 464 5.95 -14.97 -24.06
C ILE A 464 5.51 -14.37 -22.72
N HIS A 465 5.56 -13.05 -22.58
CA HIS A 465 5.08 -12.37 -21.38
C HIS A 465 3.60 -12.67 -21.12
N SER A 466 2.77 -12.58 -22.16
CA SER A 466 1.34 -12.93 -22.09
C SER A 466 1.13 -14.40 -21.73
N LEU A 467 1.90 -15.30 -22.35
CA LEU A 467 1.82 -16.73 -22.10
C LEU A 467 2.13 -17.09 -20.63
N LEU A 468 3.16 -16.48 -20.04
CA LEU A 468 3.51 -16.68 -18.63
C LEU A 468 2.38 -16.22 -17.69
N MET A 469 1.72 -15.11 -18.00
CA MET A 469 0.55 -14.65 -17.22
C MET A 469 -0.62 -15.64 -17.31
N GLU A 470 -0.86 -16.22 -18.49
CA GLU A 470 -1.93 -17.21 -18.66
C GLU A 470 -1.65 -18.51 -17.91
N PHE A 471 -0.40 -19.00 -17.88
CA PHE A 471 -0.02 -20.13 -17.05
C PHE A 471 -0.28 -19.88 -15.56
N GLY A 472 0.01 -18.66 -15.09
CA GLY A 472 -0.30 -18.22 -13.74
C GLY A 472 -1.79 -18.26 -13.40
N LYS A 473 -2.65 -17.78 -14.32
CA LYS A 473 -4.11 -17.79 -14.14
C LYS A 473 -4.67 -19.22 -14.08
N VAL A 474 -4.22 -20.09 -14.99
CA VAL A 474 -4.62 -21.51 -14.97
C VAL A 474 -4.15 -22.20 -13.69
N GLY A 475 -2.95 -21.86 -13.20
CA GLY A 475 -2.46 -22.27 -11.90
C GLY A 475 -3.38 -21.86 -10.74
N ASP A 476 -3.74 -20.58 -10.66
CA ASP A 476 -4.63 -20.05 -9.62
C ASP A 476 -6.00 -20.72 -9.61
N GLU A 477 -6.58 -21.01 -10.78
CA GLU A 477 -7.85 -21.72 -10.88
C GLU A 477 -7.78 -23.15 -10.36
N LEU A 478 -6.63 -23.81 -10.52
CA LEU A 478 -6.36 -25.15 -10.00
C LEU A 478 -5.87 -25.16 -8.55
N GLY A 479 -5.60 -23.98 -7.96
CA GLY A 479 -5.00 -23.85 -6.65
C GLY A 479 -3.52 -24.25 -6.60
N TYR A 480 -2.82 -24.20 -7.74
CA TYR A 480 -1.40 -24.57 -7.86
C TYR A 480 -0.50 -23.35 -7.98
N PRO A 481 0.54 -23.22 -7.15
CA PRO A 481 1.64 -22.30 -7.39
C PRO A 481 2.43 -22.69 -8.64
N VAL A 482 2.68 -21.72 -9.52
CA VAL A 482 3.34 -21.92 -10.82
C VAL A 482 4.56 -21.02 -10.93
N TYR A 483 5.66 -21.58 -11.40
CA TYR A 483 6.95 -20.91 -11.46
C TYR A 483 7.61 -21.08 -12.83
N ALA A 484 8.20 -20.02 -13.36
CA ALA A 484 9.24 -20.16 -14.38
C ALA A 484 10.59 -20.38 -13.69
N VAL A 485 11.43 -21.29 -14.17
CA VAL A 485 12.63 -21.73 -13.43
C VAL A 485 13.86 -21.88 -14.33
N GLY A 486 15.04 -22.04 -13.70
CA GLY A 486 16.23 -22.55 -14.39
C GLY A 486 16.94 -21.56 -15.30
N GLY A 487 17.43 -22.06 -16.44
CA GLY A 487 18.25 -21.29 -17.39
C GLY A 487 17.52 -20.07 -17.94
N PHE A 488 16.21 -20.18 -18.18
CA PHE A 488 15.36 -19.07 -18.59
C PHE A 488 15.46 -17.87 -17.64
N VAL A 489 15.36 -18.11 -16.34
CA VAL A 489 15.38 -17.06 -15.31
C VAL A 489 16.77 -16.42 -15.21
N ARG A 490 17.81 -17.25 -15.22
CA ARG A 490 19.21 -16.79 -15.23
C ARG A 490 19.49 -15.90 -16.45
N ASP A 491 19.10 -16.34 -17.63
CA ASP A 491 19.40 -15.65 -18.88
C ASP A 491 18.62 -14.34 -18.98
N LEU A 492 17.38 -14.29 -18.48
CA LEU A 492 16.62 -13.07 -18.31
C LEU A 492 17.36 -12.04 -17.42
N LEU A 493 17.97 -12.49 -16.31
CA LEU A 493 18.76 -11.61 -15.43
C LEU A 493 20.08 -11.17 -16.06
N LEU A 494 20.72 -12.03 -16.85
CA LEU A 494 21.94 -11.73 -17.62
C LEU A 494 21.66 -10.89 -18.88
N ARG A 495 20.38 -10.63 -19.19
CA ARG A 495 19.93 -9.94 -20.41
C ARG A 495 20.30 -10.69 -21.69
N VAL A 496 20.40 -12.02 -21.61
CA VAL A 496 20.57 -12.91 -22.76
C VAL A 496 19.19 -13.34 -23.23
N GLU A 497 18.96 -13.34 -24.53
CA GLU A 497 17.71 -13.86 -25.09
C GLU A 497 17.69 -15.38 -24.97
N ASN A 498 16.76 -15.89 -24.17
CA ASN A 498 16.45 -17.31 -24.05
C ASN A 498 14.93 -17.47 -24.02
N PHE A 499 14.41 -18.30 -24.94
CA PHE A 499 12.98 -18.56 -25.10
C PHE A 499 12.60 -20.00 -24.76
N ASP A 500 13.52 -20.77 -24.21
CA ASP A 500 13.25 -22.10 -23.64
C ASP A 500 12.59 -21.92 -22.27
N VAL A 501 11.26 -21.84 -22.28
CA VAL A 501 10.47 -21.61 -21.07
C VAL A 501 10.28 -22.93 -20.33
N ASP A 502 10.93 -23.05 -19.18
CA ASP A 502 10.74 -24.12 -18.21
C ASP A 502 9.76 -23.68 -17.11
N ILE A 503 8.63 -24.38 -17.00
CA ILE A 503 7.61 -24.17 -15.97
C ILE A 503 7.63 -25.31 -14.97
N VAL A 504 7.65 -24.97 -13.69
CA VAL A 504 7.48 -25.92 -12.58
C VAL A 504 6.25 -25.57 -11.78
N VAL A 505 5.47 -26.60 -11.44
CA VAL A 505 4.19 -26.49 -10.73
C VAL A 505 4.29 -27.19 -9.38
N GLU A 506 4.00 -26.49 -8.28
CA GLU A 506 3.78 -27.11 -6.97
C GLU A 506 2.37 -27.71 -6.93
N GLY A 507 2.22 -28.87 -7.56
CA GLY A 507 0.94 -29.51 -7.81
C GLY A 507 1.06 -30.53 -8.94
N ASP A 508 -0.03 -30.82 -9.65
CA ASP A 508 0.03 -31.72 -10.81
C ASP A 508 0.30 -30.92 -12.09
N GLY A 509 1.55 -30.95 -12.56
CA GLY A 509 1.98 -30.26 -13.77
C GLY A 509 1.38 -30.82 -15.06
N ILE A 510 1.02 -32.12 -15.09
CA ILE A 510 0.35 -32.73 -16.25
C ILE A 510 -1.08 -32.22 -16.31
N ARG A 511 -1.78 -32.20 -15.18
CA ARG A 511 -3.14 -31.65 -15.10
C ARG A 511 -3.18 -30.17 -15.50
N LEU A 512 -2.20 -29.38 -15.07
CA LEU A 512 -2.08 -27.98 -15.50
C LEU A 512 -1.93 -27.88 -17.03
N ALA A 513 -1.11 -28.73 -17.65
CA ALA A 513 -0.96 -28.75 -19.11
C ALA A 513 -2.24 -29.19 -19.85
N GLU A 514 -2.98 -30.18 -19.31
CA GLU A 514 -4.27 -30.63 -19.85
C GLU A 514 -5.35 -29.53 -19.78
N GLU A 515 -5.43 -28.79 -18.68
CA GLU A 515 -6.34 -27.63 -18.58
C GLU A 515 -5.91 -26.49 -19.50
N PHE A 516 -4.61 -26.32 -19.71
CA PHE A 516 -4.09 -25.33 -20.63
C PHE A 516 -4.48 -25.65 -22.09
N GLU A 517 -4.41 -26.92 -22.51
CA GLU A 517 -4.82 -27.37 -23.85
C GLU A 517 -6.31 -27.13 -24.15
N LYS A 518 -7.18 -27.20 -23.14
CA LYS A 518 -8.62 -26.91 -23.29
C LYS A 518 -8.91 -25.44 -23.59
N LYS A 519 -8.04 -24.54 -23.13
CA LYS A 519 -8.25 -23.08 -23.18
C LYS A 519 -7.50 -22.41 -24.31
N PHE A 520 -6.41 -23.01 -24.78
CA PHE A 520 -5.52 -22.41 -25.76
C PHE A 520 -5.24 -23.37 -26.92
N PRO A 521 -5.08 -22.87 -28.15
CA PRO A 521 -4.74 -23.72 -29.28
C PRO A 521 -3.29 -24.20 -29.16
N CYS A 522 -3.09 -25.37 -28.57
CA CYS A 522 -1.80 -26.05 -28.46
C CYS A 522 -1.99 -27.59 -28.48
N ARG A 523 -0.89 -28.33 -28.52
CA ARG A 523 -0.89 -29.79 -28.38
C ARG A 523 0.04 -30.19 -27.25
N ILE A 524 -0.36 -31.17 -26.44
CA ILE A 524 0.48 -31.65 -25.35
C ILE A 524 1.07 -33.04 -25.62
N ARG A 525 2.28 -33.29 -25.07
CA ARG A 525 2.88 -34.62 -24.95
C ARG A 525 3.24 -34.87 -23.50
N THR A 526 2.63 -35.85 -22.87
CA THR A 526 2.80 -36.11 -21.43
C THR A 526 3.70 -37.32 -21.18
N HIS A 527 4.52 -37.22 -20.13
CA HIS A 527 5.39 -38.28 -19.65
C HIS A 527 5.05 -38.58 -18.19
N LYS A 528 3.99 -39.38 -17.98
CA LYS A 528 3.43 -39.68 -16.64
C LYS A 528 4.45 -40.17 -15.62
N LYS A 529 5.42 -41.00 -16.04
CA LYS A 529 6.47 -41.55 -15.17
C LYS A 529 7.36 -40.47 -14.53
N PHE A 530 7.50 -39.32 -15.19
CA PHE A 530 8.38 -38.23 -14.75
C PHE A 530 7.60 -36.99 -14.28
N GLY A 531 6.26 -37.02 -14.32
CA GLY A 531 5.43 -35.89 -13.96
C GLY A 531 5.63 -34.66 -14.86
N THR A 532 6.04 -34.85 -16.11
CA THR A 532 6.33 -33.78 -17.07
C THR A 532 5.38 -33.80 -18.27
N ALA A 533 5.16 -32.64 -18.85
CA ALA A 533 4.40 -32.42 -20.07
C ALA A 533 5.13 -31.40 -20.96
N ILE A 534 5.08 -31.62 -22.26
CA ILE A 534 5.58 -30.69 -23.27
C ILE A 534 4.38 -30.09 -23.98
N ILE A 535 4.29 -28.77 -24.00
CA ILE A 535 3.24 -28.02 -24.71
C ILE A 535 3.85 -27.46 -26.00
N LEU A 536 3.22 -27.79 -27.13
CA LEU A 536 3.62 -27.39 -28.48
C LEU A 536 2.58 -26.43 -29.06
N PHE A 537 3.02 -25.22 -29.38
CA PHE A 537 2.16 -24.19 -29.98
C PHE A 537 2.25 -24.20 -31.52
N PRO A 538 1.20 -23.72 -32.23
CA PRO A 538 1.17 -23.68 -33.70
C PRO A 538 2.27 -22.81 -34.34
N ASP A 539 2.77 -21.82 -33.60
CA ASP A 539 3.87 -20.92 -33.98
C ASP A 539 5.26 -21.56 -33.79
N GLY A 540 5.32 -22.83 -33.36
CA GLY A 540 6.56 -23.57 -33.14
C GLY A 540 7.16 -23.37 -31.74
N LEU A 541 6.57 -22.55 -30.88
CA LEU A 541 7.01 -22.38 -29.50
C LEU A 541 6.80 -23.68 -28.71
N LYS A 542 7.81 -24.03 -27.89
CA LYS A 542 7.78 -25.17 -26.98
C LYS A 542 7.87 -24.67 -25.54
N VAL A 543 7.03 -25.21 -24.67
CA VAL A 543 7.09 -24.98 -23.22
C VAL A 543 7.16 -26.32 -22.51
N ASP A 544 8.14 -26.48 -21.64
CA ASP A 544 8.30 -27.66 -20.80
C ASP A 544 7.64 -27.38 -19.44
N VAL A 545 6.71 -28.26 -19.05
CA VAL A 545 5.98 -28.18 -17.78
C VAL A 545 6.36 -29.39 -16.93
N ALA A 546 6.80 -29.16 -15.70
CA ALA A 546 7.18 -30.19 -14.76
C ALA A 546 6.44 -30.04 -13.43
N THR A 547 6.10 -31.16 -12.84
CA THR A 547 5.69 -31.22 -11.43
C THR A 547 6.91 -31.00 -10.55
N ALA A 548 6.83 -30.08 -9.58
CA ALA A 548 7.87 -29.86 -8.58
C ALA A 548 8.15 -31.16 -7.86
N ARG A 549 9.41 -31.58 -7.89
CA ARG A 549 9.77 -32.93 -7.46
C ARG A 549 11.08 -32.99 -6.69
N TRP A 550 11.13 -33.94 -5.78
CA TRP A 550 12.33 -34.40 -5.13
C TRP A 550 12.83 -35.67 -5.82
N GLU A 551 14.14 -35.78 -6.00
CA GLU A 551 14.78 -36.92 -6.64
C GLU A 551 15.74 -37.58 -5.65
N VAL A 552 15.62 -38.90 -5.50
CA VAL A 552 16.59 -39.71 -4.74
C VAL A 552 17.26 -40.68 -5.69
N TYR A 553 18.58 -40.68 -5.69
CA TYR A 553 19.42 -41.57 -6.48
C TYR A 553 19.99 -42.64 -5.56
N ASP A 554 19.62 -43.90 -5.76
CA ASP A 554 20.13 -45.02 -4.95
C ASP A 554 21.63 -45.26 -5.18
N SER A 555 22.15 -44.87 -6.36
CA SER A 555 23.57 -44.91 -6.70
C SER A 555 23.90 -43.91 -7.83
N PRO A 556 25.18 -43.52 -8.01
CA PRO A 556 25.60 -42.70 -9.14
C PRO A 556 25.13 -43.31 -10.49
N ALA A 557 24.55 -42.50 -11.36
CA ALA A 557 23.99 -42.87 -12.67
C ALA A 557 22.72 -43.77 -12.69
N ALA A 558 22.10 -44.04 -11.54
CA ALA A 558 20.78 -44.68 -11.49
C ALA A 558 19.66 -43.71 -11.90
N LEU A 559 18.53 -44.23 -12.38
CA LEU A 559 17.32 -43.42 -12.57
C LEU A 559 16.76 -43.04 -11.19
N PRO A 560 16.40 -41.76 -10.95
CA PRO A 560 15.92 -41.32 -9.65
C PRO A 560 14.52 -41.83 -9.36
N THR A 561 14.23 -42.04 -8.08
CA THR A 561 12.85 -42.14 -7.59
C THR A 561 12.31 -40.72 -7.40
N VAL A 562 11.12 -40.44 -7.94
CA VAL A 562 10.52 -39.11 -8.03
C VAL A 562 9.32 -39.00 -7.10
N GLU A 563 9.33 -38.02 -6.19
CA GLU A 563 8.19 -37.67 -5.31
C GLU A 563 7.80 -36.20 -5.48
N SER A 564 6.52 -35.86 -5.31
CA SER A 564 6.05 -34.47 -5.31
C SER A 564 6.67 -33.67 -4.15
N ALA A 565 7.11 -32.45 -4.43
CA ALA A 565 7.80 -31.59 -3.45
C ALA A 565 7.48 -30.11 -3.65
N SER A 566 7.98 -29.26 -2.74
CA SER A 566 7.94 -27.80 -2.94
C SER A 566 8.99 -27.35 -3.95
N ILE A 567 8.83 -26.15 -4.49
CA ILE A 567 9.74 -25.46 -5.40
C ILE A 567 11.12 -25.33 -4.77
N LYS A 568 11.21 -25.09 -3.46
CA LYS A 568 12.48 -25.04 -2.74
C LYS A 568 13.24 -26.37 -2.86
N MET A 569 12.54 -27.49 -2.73
CA MET A 569 13.12 -28.83 -2.84
C MET A 569 13.44 -29.20 -4.29
N ASP A 570 12.62 -28.77 -5.26
CA ASP A 570 12.92 -28.94 -6.70
C ASP A 570 14.15 -28.13 -7.14
N LEU A 571 14.33 -26.93 -6.60
CA LEU A 571 15.49 -26.10 -6.90
C LEU A 571 16.77 -26.65 -6.23
N TYR A 572 16.65 -27.28 -5.06
CA TYR A 572 17.80 -27.86 -4.33
C TYR A 572 18.49 -28.99 -5.11
N ARG A 573 17.73 -29.80 -5.87
CA ARG A 573 18.27 -30.93 -6.64
C ARG A 573 18.97 -30.54 -7.95
N ARG A 574 19.07 -29.24 -8.25
CA ARG A 574 19.68 -28.77 -9.50
C ARG A 574 21.19 -28.63 -9.34
N ASP A 575 21.91 -29.01 -10.39
CA ASP A 575 23.36 -29.17 -10.37
C ASP A 575 24.15 -27.88 -10.08
N PHE A 576 23.58 -26.71 -10.40
CA PHE A 576 24.28 -25.44 -10.26
C PHE A 576 23.42 -24.37 -9.59
N THR A 577 24.01 -23.63 -8.65
CA THR A 577 23.35 -22.54 -7.91
C THR A 577 22.70 -21.50 -8.83
N ILE A 578 23.34 -21.16 -9.95
CA ILE A 578 22.83 -20.21 -10.96
C ILE A 578 21.52 -20.67 -11.64
N ASN A 579 21.22 -21.97 -11.62
CA ASN A 579 20.00 -22.56 -12.19
C ASN A 579 18.93 -22.84 -11.12
N THR A 580 19.15 -22.41 -9.87
CA THR A 580 18.21 -22.55 -8.75
C THR A 580 17.28 -21.34 -8.57
N LEU A 581 17.13 -20.53 -9.62
CA LEU A 581 16.28 -19.34 -9.63
C LEU A 581 14.87 -19.68 -10.13
N ALA A 582 13.88 -19.06 -9.52
CA ALA A 582 12.48 -19.19 -9.90
C ALA A 582 11.76 -17.83 -9.93
N ILE A 583 10.75 -17.70 -10.78
CA ILE A 583 9.86 -16.54 -10.87
C ILE A 583 8.43 -17.02 -10.69
N GLN A 584 7.70 -16.47 -9.73
CA GLN A 584 6.30 -16.82 -9.53
C GLN A 584 5.42 -16.21 -10.63
N LEU A 585 4.53 -17.03 -11.19
CA LEU A 585 3.66 -16.66 -12.31
C LEU A 585 2.21 -16.41 -11.89
N ASN A 586 1.80 -16.80 -10.68
CA ASN A 586 0.43 -16.56 -10.19
C ASN A 586 0.12 -15.04 -10.10
N PRO A 587 -1.08 -14.57 -10.51
CA PRO A 587 -1.48 -13.16 -10.52
C PRO A 587 -1.11 -12.34 -9.29
N LYS A 588 -1.31 -12.85 -8.07
CA LYS A 588 -1.00 -12.12 -6.83
C LYS A 588 0.48 -11.83 -6.62
N ALA A 589 1.36 -12.64 -7.21
CA ALA A 589 2.81 -12.59 -7.01
C ALA A 589 3.57 -12.60 -8.35
N PHE A 590 2.92 -12.18 -9.44
CA PHE A 590 3.49 -12.28 -10.79
C PHE A 590 4.79 -11.47 -10.89
N GLY A 591 5.88 -12.16 -11.21
CA GLY A 591 7.20 -11.56 -11.34
C GLY A 591 8.01 -11.51 -10.04
N GLU A 592 7.58 -12.17 -8.96
CA GLU A 592 8.38 -12.32 -7.74
C GLU A 592 9.55 -13.29 -8.01
N LEU A 593 10.79 -12.79 -7.95
CA LEU A 593 12.00 -13.60 -8.06
C LEU A 593 12.32 -14.28 -6.72
N ILE A 594 12.47 -15.60 -6.78
CA ILE A 594 12.78 -16.49 -5.67
C ILE A 594 14.21 -17.03 -5.87
N ASP A 595 15.04 -16.82 -4.86
CA ASP A 595 16.44 -17.28 -4.82
C ASP A 595 16.77 -17.80 -3.42
N PHE A 596 16.71 -19.12 -3.24
CA PHE A 596 17.00 -19.77 -1.95
C PHE A 596 18.50 -20.05 -1.74
N PHE A 597 19.28 -20.16 -2.82
CA PHE A 597 20.65 -20.71 -2.79
C PHE A 597 21.72 -19.72 -3.27
N GLY A 598 21.35 -18.47 -3.55
CA GLY A 598 22.28 -17.41 -3.93
C GLY A 598 22.61 -17.38 -5.43
N GLY A 599 21.74 -17.93 -6.28
CA GLY A 599 21.94 -17.97 -7.73
C GLY A 599 22.10 -16.58 -8.35
N VAL A 600 21.45 -15.54 -7.82
CA VAL A 600 21.61 -14.16 -8.31
C VAL A 600 23.02 -13.63 -8.04
N LYS A 601 23.59 -13.96 -6.88
CA LYS A 601 24.95 -13.58 -6.51
C LYS A 601 25.95 -14.28 -7.41
N ASP A 602 25.86 -15.60 -7.51
CA ASP A 602 26.78 -16.40 -8.31
C ASP A 602 26.71 -16.00 -9.80
N THR A 603 25.53 -15.67 -10.30
CA THR A 603 25.34 -15.11 -11.67
C THR A 603 26.06 -13.77 -11.84
N LYS A 604 26.02 -12.88 -10.84
CA LYS A 604 26.71 -11.57 -10.90
C LYS A 604 28.22 -11.70 -10.78
N GLU A 605 28.68 -12.59 -9.89
CA GLU A 605 30.10 -12.84 -9.63
C GLU A 605 30.74 -13.73 -10.71
N LYS A 606 29.93 -14.25 -11.64
CA LYS A 606 30.34 -15.17 -12.71
C LYS A 606 30.98 -16.45 -12.14
N VAL A 607 30.42 -16.96 -11.05
CA VAL A 607 30.86 -18.17 -10.37
C VAL A 607 29.85 -19.29 -10.65
N ILE A 608 30.35 -20.48 -10.94
CA ILE A 608 29.55 -21.71 -11.04
C ILE A 608 29.89 -22.56 -9.81
N ARG A 609 28.88 -22.95 -9.03
CA ARG A 609 29.00 -23.78 -7.83
C ARG A 609 28.05 -24.95 -7.88
#